data_AF-A0A6L9Y3I3-F1
#
_entry.id   AF-A0A6L9Y3I3-F1
#
_cell.length_a   1.000
_cell.length_b   1.000
_cell.length_c   1.000
_cell.angle_alpha   90.00
_cell.angle_beta   90.00
_cell.angle_gamma   90.00
#
_symmetry.space_group_name_H-M   'P 1'
#
loop_
_entity.id
_entity.type
_entity.pdbx_description
1 polymer ?
#
loop_
_entity_poly.entity_id
_entity_poly.type
_entity_poly.pdbx_seq_one_letter_code
_entity_poly.pdbx_strand_id
1 'polypeptide(L)'
;MDQSEHLLKHAGEKVHASSPSTTALLSQAGVSVWLDGISREQLASGTLHTLIATRGVVGVTTNLSTFASAVAGRTSYETQLRTLSDHGSTVAEAIDSLISSDVVNAAAALEPIFQRTQGLDGRVSIGVDPTFANQAHLTLERASYLWTTLNRPNVMIEIPATAEGIEAIADATASGISVNVTLLFSIDIYRLVIRAYLSGLARAQLAGHDLTTIHSVASFSVSLVDTEIDGRLGDTDAPDAAELRGTVGTANARLAYRVFQEEFSSPRAQSLLTRGARVQRLLWTSTGVQSPDVPDTFYVGELIAPGVVISMQPTTLEAFADHGVVSRNALSDHYDEAVDTFERLHAAGISYEKVTDKLLSEGVKRSEASWRRLNNVVSEALRQSPEDS
;
A
#
# COMPACT_ATOMS: atom_id res chain seq x y z
N MET A 1 14.11 -3.48 72.97
CA MET A 1 15.06 -4.58 72.81
C MET A 1 14.23 -5.83 72.63
N ASP A 2 14.25 -6.60 71.57
CA ASP A 2 14.94 -6.66 70.27
C ASP A 2 14.42 -8.02 69.73
N GLN A 3 13.95 -8.25 68.51
CA GLN A 3 14.62 -8.07 67.23
C GLN A 3 13.56 -7.97 66.14
N SER A 4 13.44 -6.76 65.61
CA SER A 4 12.83 -6.43 64.34
C SER A 4 13.93 -6.45 63.29
N GLU A 5 14.11 -7.56 62.58
CA GLU A 5 14.87 -7.60 61.32
C GLU A 5 14.64 -8.96 60.66
N HIS A 6 13.84 -8.98 59.58
CA HIS A 6 14.04 -9.73 58.32
C HIS A 6 12.74 -10.01 57.52
N LEU A 7 11.76 -9.10 57.47
CA LEU A 7 10.54 -9.30 56.67
C LEU A 7 10.06 -8.06 55.88
N LEU A 8 10.98 -7.25 55.36
CA LEU A 8 10.65 -6.11 54.48
C LEU A 8 11.73 -5.91 53.41
N LYS A 9 11.74 -6.76 52.38
CA LYS A 9 12.20 -6.37 51.04
C LYS A 9 11.31 -7.08 50.02
N HIS A 10 10.90 -6.33 48.99
CA HIS A 10 10.08 -6.71 47.83
C HIS A 10 8.57 -6.46 47.97
N ALA A 11 8.19 -5.19 48.10
CA ALA A 11 6.90 -4.72 47.58
C ALA A 11 7.15 -3.38 46.88
N GLY A 12 7.29 -3.43 45.56
CA GLY A 12 7.57 -2.26 44.74
C GLY A 12 7.99 -2.59 43.32
N GLU A 13 7.41 -3.62 42.69
CA GLU A 13 7.42 -3.65 41.22
C GLU A 13 6.48 -2.57 40.73
N LYS A 14 7.06 -1.40 40.43
CA LYS A 14 6.45 -0.45 39.51
C LYS A 14 6.27 -1.20 38.20
N VAL A 15 5.03 -1.60 37.90
CA VAL A 15 4.64 -1.92 36.52
C VAL A 15 4.84 -0.62 35.74
N HIS A 16 5.95 -0.54 35.01
CA HIS A 16 6.11 0.49 33.99
C HIS A 16 5.05 0.21 32.94
N ALA A 17 3.96 0.98 32.96
CA ALA A 17 3.15 1.16 31.78
C ALA A 17 4.08 1.76 30.73
N SER A 18 4.58 0.93 29.82
CA SER A 18 5.31 1.39 28.64
C SER A 18 4.44 2.42 27.93
N SER A 19 4.98 3.60 27.65
CA SER A 19 4.33 4.57 26.78
C SER A 19 3.85 3.84 25.51
N PRO A 20 2.63 4.09 25.02
CA PRO A 20 2.15 3.45 23.80
C PRO A 20 3.14 3.70 22.67
N SER A 21 3.38 2.71 21.81
CA SER A 21 4.20 2.93 20.61
C SER A 21 3.60 4.08 19.81
N THR A 22 4.44 4.87 19.17
CA THR A 22 4.02 5.98 18.31
C THR A 22 3.09 5.51 17.17
N THR A 23 3.20 4.26 16.72
CA THR A 23 2.25 3.66 15.76
C THR A 23 0.85 3.45 16.34
N ALA A 24 0.72 3.23 17.66
CA ALA A 24 -0.58 3.24 18.32
C ALA A 24 -1.20 4.65 18.34
N LEU A 25 -0.37 5.70 18.40
CA LEU A 25 -0.83 7.09 18.26
C LEU A 25 -1.32 7.38 16.82
N LEU A 26 -0.69 6.81 15.77
CA LEU A 26 -1.22 6.89 14.40
C LEU A 26 -2.63 6.30 14.30
N SER A 27 -2.83 5.12 14.89
CA SER A 27 -4.14 4.48 14.91
C SER A 27 -5.19 5.34 15.62
N GLN A 28 -4.82 6.02 16.72
CA GLN A 28 -5.70 6.95 17.43
C GLN A 28 -5.98 8.23 16.62
N ALA A 29 -5.07 8.65 15.75
CA ALA A 29 -5.28 9.75 14.80
C ALA A 29 -6.15 9.36 13.60
N GLY A 30 -6.63 8.12 13.53
CA GLY A 30 -7.49 7.62 12.46
C GLY A 30 -6.73 7.15 11.22
N VAL A 31 -5.44 6.82 11.36
CA VAL A 31 -4.60 6.27 10.29
C VAL A 31 -4.47 4.76 10.44
N SER A 32 -4.80 4.01 9.38
CA SER A 32 -4.54 2.57 9.33
C SER A 32 -3.09 2.31 8.92
N VAL A 33 -2.37 1.51 9.71
CA VAL A 33 -0.97 1.15 9.46
C VAL A 33 -0.89 -0.15 8.65
N TRP A 34 -0.34 -0.09 7.43
CA TRP A 34 -0.14 -1.25 6.58
C TRP A 34 1.36 -1.53 6.40
N LEU A 35 1.68 -2.80 6.16
CA LEU A 35 3.04 -3.25 5.86
C LEU A 35 3.24 -3.36 4.35
N ASP A 36 4.29 -2.74 3.83
CA ASP A 36 4.71 -2.86 2.44
C ASP A 36 5.64 -4.05 2.25
N GLY A 37 5.09 -5.13 1.70
CA GLY A 37 5.77 -6.39 1.47
C GLY A 37 5.70 -7.33 2.67
N ILE A 38 5.48 -8.60 2.39
CA ILE A 38 5.64 -9.71 3.35
C ILE A 38 6.23 -10.90 2.60
N SER A 39 7.22 -11.57 3.20
CA SER A 39 7.75 -12.82 2.68
C SER A 39 7.09 -14.03 3.35
N ARG A 40 7.15 -15.19 2.69
CA ARG A 40 6.72 -16.46 3.29
C ARG A 40 7.43 -16.77 4.60
N GLU A 41 8.72 -16.44 4.69
CA GLU A 41 9.49 -16.62 5.92
C GLU A 41 8.89 -15.81 7.08
N GLN A 42 8.57 -14.53 6.84
CA GLN A 42 7.95 -13.67 7.85
C GLN A 42 6.53 -14.12 8.25
N LEU A 43 5.79 -14.73 7.32
CA LEU A 43 4.50 -15.36 7.63
C LEU A 43 4.70 -16.60 8.51
N ALA A 44 5.63 -17.49 8.14
CA ALA A 44 5.88 -18.75 8.83
C ALA A 44 6.51 -18.56 10.22
N SER A 45 7.35 -17.53 10.40
CA SER A 45 8.00 -17.22 11.68
C SER A 45 7.07 -16.54 12.71
N GLY A 46 5.86 -16.14 12.30
CA GLY A 46 4.94 -15.36 13.13
C GLY A 46 5.31 -13.86 13.23
N THR A 47 6.19 -13.37 12.36
CA THR A 47 6.57 -11.94 12.32
C THR A 47 5.35 -11.07 12.05
N LEU A 48 4.46 -11.45 11.12
CA LEU A 48 3.24 -10.68 10.87
C LEU A 48 2.34 -10.60 12.11
N HIS A 49 2.15 -11.70 12.84
CA HIS A 49 1.39 -11.71 14.10
C HIS A 49 2.03 -10.78 15.15
N THR A 50 3.36 -10.77 15.22
CA THR A 50 4.09 -9.85 16.10
C THR A 50 3.83 -8.41 15.73
N LEU A 51 3.95 -8.04 14.45
CA LEU A 51 3.71 -6.67 13.97
C LEU A 51 2.25 -6.23 14.17
N ILE A 52 1.28 -7.12 13.99
CA ILE A 52 -0.12 -6.86 14.33
C ILE A 52 -0.24 -6.49 15.82
N ALA A 53 0.37 -7.27 16.70
CA ALA A 53 0.25 -7.10 18.14
C ALA A 53 1.04 -5.90 18.70
N THR A 54 2.24 -5.63 18.18
CA THR A 54 3.19 -4.69 18.78
C THR A 54 3.37 -3.40 17.99
N ARG A 55 2.97 -3.37 16.71
CA ARG A 55 3.07 -2.19 15.84
C ARG A 55 1.72 -1.72 15.33
N GLY A 56 0.64 -2.47 15.56
CA GLY A 56 -0.70 -2.10 15.10
C GLY A 56 -0.87 -2.23 13.59
N VAL A 57 -0.12 -3.13 12.95
CA VAL A 57 -0.32 -3.44 11.53
C VAL A 57 -1.71 -4.03 11.33
N VAL A 58 -2.46 -3.47 10.38
CA VAL A 58 -3.84 -3.86 10.06
C VAL A 58 -4.06 -4.18 8.58
N GLY A 59 -3.01 -4.19 7.76
CA GLY A 59 -3.09 -4.59 6.36
C GLY A 59 -1.70 -4.78 5.75
N VAL A 60 -1.66 -5.38 4.56
CA VAL A 60 -0.42 -5.73 3.85
C VAL A 60 -0.59 -5.48 2.35
N THR A 61 0.43 -4.91 1.71
CA THR A 61 0.59 -4.94 0.25
C THR A 61 1.67 -5.95 -0.14
N THR A 62 1.44 -6.73 -1.20
CA THR A 62 2.50 -7.58 -1.76
C THR A 62 3.42 -6.76 -2.66
N ASN A 63 4.67 -7.18 -2.80
CA ASN A 63 5.65 -6.49 -3.63
C ASN A 63 6.43 -7.52 -4.47
N LEU A 64 6.34 -7.41 -5.80
CA LEU A 64 6.97 -8.35 -6.73
C LEU A 64 8.49 -8.41 -6.58
N SER A 65 9.15 -7.29 -6.27
CA SER A 65 10.61 -7.26 -6.09
C SER A 65 11.03 -8.01 -4.83
N THR A 66 10.33 -7.77 -3.71
CA THR A 66 10.52 -8.50 -2.45
C THR A 66 10.25 -9.99 -2.64
N PHE A 67 9.16 -10.32 -3.34
CA PHE A 67 8.79 -11.70 -3.61
C PHE A 67 9.84 -12.41 -4.49
N ALA A 68 10.28 -11.80 -5.59
CA ALA A 68 11.34 -12.36 -6.45
C ALA A 68 12.64 -12.60 -5.67
N SER A 69 13.03 -11.69 -4.78
CA SER A 69 14.20 -11.87 -3.91
C SER A 69 14.00 -13.00 -2.90
N ALA A 70 12.81 -13.12 -2.30
CA ALA A 70 12.51 -14.17 -1.33
C ALA A 70 12.51 -15.57 -1.99
N VAL A 71 11.90 -15.70 -3.17
CA VAL A 71 11.92 -16.95 -3.95
C VAL A 71 13.35 -17.29 -4.38
N ALA A 72 14.17 -16.30 -4.75
CA ALA A 72 15.58 -16.53 -5.10
C ALA A 72 16.42 -17.04 -3.91
N GLY A 73 16.07 -16.65 -2.67
CA GLY A 73 16.66 -17.19 -1.44
C GLY A 73 16.24 -18.63 -1.11
N ARG A 74 15.21 -19.15 -1.79
CA ARG A 74 14.69 -20.54 -1.86
C ARG A 74 14.26 -21.24 -0.58
N THR A 75 14.87 -21.02 0.59
CA THR A 75 14.68 -21.90 1.76
C THR A 75 13.21 -22.10 2.16
N SER A 76 12.41 -21.03 2.16
CA SER A 76 10.98 -21.12 2.52
C SER A 76 10.07 -21.58 1.36
N TYR A 77 10.55 -21.55 0.12
CA TYR A 77 9.78 -21.89 -1.09
C TYR A 77 10.11 -23.27 -1.66
N GLU A 78 11.21 -23.88 -1.22
CA GLU A 78 11.80 -25.08 -1.83
C GLU A 78 10.85 -26.27 -1.90
N THR A 79 10.15 -26.59 -0.81
CA THR A 79 9.22 -27.72 -0.78
C THR A 79 8.11 -27.57 -1.81
N GLN A 80 7.50 -26.39 -1.93
CA GLN A 80 6.43 -26.16 -2.90
C GLN A 80 6.96 -26.12 -4.33
N LEU A 81 8.12 -25.49 -4.56
CA LEU A 81 8.78 -25.47 -5.86
C LEU A 81 9.10 -26.87 -6.36
N ARG A 82 9.58 -27.76 -5.48
CA ARG A 82 9.82 -29.17 -5.80
C ARG A 82 8.54 -29.89 -6.19
N THR A 83 7.49 -29.75 -5.38
CA THR A 83 6.17 -30.32 -5.73
C THR A 83 5.68 -29.82 -7.09
N LEU A 84 5.78 -28.52 -7.36
CA LEU A 84 5.36 -27.93 -8.64
C LEU A 84 6.19 -28.48 -9.81
N SER A 85 7.49 -28.64 -9.63
CA SER A 85 8.41 -29.25 -10.60
C SER A 85 8.02 -30.70 -10.89
N ASP A 86 7.79 -31.51 -9.85
CA ASP A 86 7.41 -32.93 -9.98
C ASP A 86 6.08 -33.11 -10.74
N HIS A 87 5.18 -32.13 -10.64
CA HIS A 87 3.90 -32.11 -11.37
C HIS A 87 4.01 -31.54 -12.79
N GLY A 88 5.21 -31.12 -13.23
CA GLY A 88 5.41 -30.52 -14.54
C GLY A 88 4.72 -29.17 -14.72
N SER A 89 4.54 -28.42 -13.63
CA SER A 89 3.88 -27.10 -13.66
C SER A 89 4.65 -26.13 -14.54
N THR A 90 3.91 -25.30 -15.28
CA THR A 90 4.49 -24.17 -16.00
C THR A 90 4.99 -23.10 -15.02
N VAL A 91 5.86 -22.20 -15.50
CA VAL A 91 6.36 -21.06 -14.69
C VAL A 91 5.20 -20.19 -14.19
N ALA A 92 4.20 -19.95 -15.04
CA ALA A 92 3.03 -19.15 -14.68
C ALA A 92 2.20 -19.82 -13.57
N GLU A 93 1.90 -21.12 -13.71
CA GLU A 93 1.18 -21.89 -12.67
C GLU A 93 1.96 -21.92 -11.35
N ALA A 94 3.29 -22.04 -11.42
CA ALA A 94 4.12 -22.03 -10.23
C ALA A 94 4.11 -20.66 -9.53
N ILE A 95 4.25 -19.56 -10.27
CA ILE A 95 4.14 -18.20 -9.71
C ILE A 95 2.77 -18.00 -9.05
N ASP A 96 1.69 -18.38 -9.75
CA ASP A 96 0.32 -18.29 -9.25
C ASP A 96 0.16 -19.05 -7.95
N SER A 97 0.64 -20.29 -7.90
CA SER A 97 0.57 -21.15 -6.72
C SER A 97 1.34 -20.55 -5.52
N LEU A 98 2.57 -20.08 -5.76
CA LEU A 98 3.43 -19.54 -4.70
C LEU A 98 2.84 -18.24 -4.11
N ILE A 99 2.47 -17.27 -4.97
CA ILE A 99 1.92 -15.99 -4.52
C ILE A 99 0.56 -16.21 -3.85
N SER A 100 -0.30 -17.07 -4.42
CA SER A 100 -1.63 -17.31 -3.85
C SER A 100 -1.54 -17.94 -2.46
N SER A 101 -0.59 -18.84 -2.24
CA SER A 101 -0.36 -19.46 -0.93
C SER A 101 0.03 -18.41 0.12
N ASP A 102 0.93 -17.50 -0.23
CA ASP A 102 1.40 -16.44 0.68
C ASP A 102 0.27 -15.45 0.99
N VAL A 103 -0.50 -15.04 -0.02
CA VAL A 103 -1.64 -14.12 0.14
C VAL A 103 -2.75 -14.74 0.97
N VAL A 104 -3.07 -16.02 0.76
CA VAL A 104 -4.07 -16.74 1.57
C VAL A 104 -3.65 -16.83 3.04
N ASN A 105 -2.36 -17.08 3.30
CA ASN A 105 -1.84 -17.14 4.67
C ASN A 105 -1.84 -15.75 5.34
N ALA A 106 -1.43 -14.70 4.63
CA ALA A 106 -1.52 -13.33 5.12
C ALA A 106 -2.98 -12.91 5.40
N ALA A 107 -3.90 -13.28 4.50
CA ALA A 107 -5.32 -13.02 4.64
C ALA A 107 -5.90 -13.71 5.88
N ALA A 108 -5.52 -14.97 6.12
CA ALA A 108 -5.92 -15.70 7.33
C ALA A 108 -5.40 -15.06 8.62
N ALA A 109 -4.16 -14.56 8.63
CA ALA A 109 -3.59 -13.87 9.79
C ALA A 109 -4.31 -12.55 10.12
N LEU A 110 -4.86 -11.87 9.10
CA LEU A 110 -5.56 -10.59 9.24
C LEU A 110 -7.08 -10.70 9.38
N GLU A 111 -7.64 -11.90 9.22
CA GLU A 111 -9.08 -12.18 9.31
C GLU A 111 -9.72 -11.65 10.61
N PRO A 112 -9.12 -11.78 11.81
CA PRO A 112 -9.72 -11.23 13.04
C PRO A 112 -9.86 -9.70 13.02
N ILE A 113 -8.97 -9.01 12.31
CA ILE A 113 -9.04 -7.54 12.13
C ILE A 113 -10.11 -7.20 11.11
N PHE A 114 -10.16 -7.93 10.00
CA PHE A 114 -11.18 -7.80 8.96
C PHE A 114 -12.59 -7.91 9.56
N GLN A 115 -12.84 -8.94 10.37
CA GLN A 115 -14.13 -9.14 11.03
C GLN A 115 -14.47 -8.01 12.01
N ARG A 116 -13.55 -7.67 12.92
CA ARG A 116 -13.79 -6.64 13.95
C ARG A 116 -14.01 -5.24 13.36
N THR A 117 -13.39 -4.96 12.21
CA THR A 117 -13.49 -3.67 11.53
C THR A 117 -14.55 -3.66 10.42
N GLN A 118 -15.35 -4.72 10.30
CA GLN A 118 -16.38 -4.88 9.26
C GLN A 118 -15.83 -4.67 7.84
N GLY A 119 -14.63 -5.18 7.62
CA GLY A 119 -13.90 -5.06 6.37
C GLY A 119 -13.19 -3.73 6.17
N LEU A 120 -13.26 -2.77 7.09
CA LEU A 120 -12.49 -1.55 6.90
C LEU A 120 -10.98 -1.87 6.80
N ASP A 121 -10.44 -2.67 7.71
CA ASP A 121 -9.05 -3.13 7.67
C ASP A 121 -8.95 -4.67 7.61
N GLY A 122 -7.80 -5.23 7.95
CA GLY A 122 -7.49 -6.65 7.82
C GLY A 122 -7.26 -7.08 6.38
N ARG A 123 -6.75 -6.19 5.53
CA ARG A 123 -6.71 -6.37 4.07
C ARG A 123 -5.35 -6.84 3.56
N VAL A 124 -5.36 -7.63 2.50
CA VAL A 124 -4.14 -8.04 1.76
C VAL A 124 -4.28 -7.71 0.29
N SER A 125 -3.35 -6.94 -0.25
CA SER A 125 -3.37 -6.55 -1.66
C SER A 125 -2.41 -7.36 -2.52
N ILE A 126 -2.88 -7.83 -3.68
CA ILE A 126 -2.13 -8.61 -4.67
C ILE A 126 -2.28 -8.00 -6.06
N GLY A 127 -1.16 -7.67 -6.71
CA GLY A 127 -1.17 -7.09 -8.05
C GLY A 127 -1.46 -8.10 -9.16
N VAL A 128 -2.13 -7.60 -10.22
CA VAL A 128 -2.19 -8.30 -11.50
C VAL A 128 -0.81 -8.37 -12.18
N ASP A 129 -0.67 -9.19 -13.22
CA ASP A 129 0.54 -9.20 -14.06
C ASP A 129 0.75 -7.79 -14.66
N PRO A 130 1.89 -7.14 -14.38
CA PRO A 130 2.14 -5.77 -14.84
C PRO A 130 2.24 -5.63 -16.36
N THR A 131 2.46 -6.72 -17.10
CA THR A 131 2.47 -6.71 -18.57
C THR A 131 1.09 -6.43 -19.18
N PHE A 132 0.02 -6.53 -18.37
CA PHE A 132 -1.35 -6.19 -18.77
C PHE A 132 -1.75 -4.75 -18.42
N ALA A 133 -0.85 -3.93 -17.85
CA ALA A 133 -1.18 -2.61 -17.32
C ALA A 133 -1.87 -1.67 -18.35
N ASN A 134 -1.58 -1.82 -19.65
CA ASN A 134 -2.22 -1.03 -20.72
C ASN A 134 -3.24 -1.85 -21.53
N GLN A 135 -3.86 -2.87 -20.92
CA GLN A 135 -4.78 -3.80 -21.55
C GLN A 135 -5.98 -4.05 -20.62
N ALA A 136 -7.01 -3.21 -20.73
CA ALA A 136 -8.14 -3.19 -19.80
C ALA A 136 -8.82 -4.57 -19.65
N HIS A 137 -9.11 -5.22 -20.78
CA HIS A 137 -9.74 -6.55 -20.81
C HIS A 137 -8.88 -7.62 -20.11
N LEU A 138 -7.58 -7.70 -20.41
CA LEU A 138 -6.70 -8.70 -19.78
C LEU A 138 -6.48 -8.41 -18.30
N THR A 139 -6.42 -7.14 -17.91
CA THR A 139 -6.37 -6.74 -16.50
C THR A 139 -7.61 -7.20 -15.75
N LEU A 140 -8.80 -6.99 -16.32
CA LEU A 140 -10.07 -7.44 -15.72
C LEU A 140 -10.16 -8.96 -15.62
N GLU A 141 -9.80 -9.67 -16.69
CA GLU A 141 -9.77 -11.13 -16.70
C GLU A 141 -8.85 -11.67 -15.60
N ARG A 142 -7.65 -11.09 -15.49
CA ARG A 142 -6.68 -11.48 -14.47
C ARG A 142 -7.15 -11.13 -13.06
N ALA A 143 -7.76 -9.97 -12.86
CA ALA A 143 -8.35 -9.58 -11.58
C ALA A 143 -9.46 -10.55 -11.14
N SER A 144 -10.33 -10.92 -12.07
CA SER A 144 -11.43 -11.87 -11.84
C SER A 144 -10.90 -13.28 -11.51
N TYR A 145 -9.86 -13.72 -12.22
CA TYR A 145 -9.17 -14.98 -11.94
C TYR A 145 -8.56 -14.99 -10.53
N LEU A 146 -7.81 -13.96 -10.14
CA LEU A 146 -7.20 -13.87 -8.81
C LEU A 146 -8.27 -13.81 -7.72
N TRP A 147 -9.29 -12.98 -7.89
CA TRP A 147 -10.40 -12.86 -6.95
C TRP A 147 -11.09 -14.20 -6.68
N THR A 148 -11.40 -14.93 -7.75
CA THR A 148 -12.07 -16.24 -7.67
C THR A 148 -11.16 -17.31 -7.09
N THR A 149 -9.89 -17.36 -7.53
CA THR A 149 -8.91 -18.36 -7.11
C THR A 149 -8.54 -18.22 -5.63
N LEU A 150 -8.32 -16.98 -5.16
CA LEU A 150 -7.96 -16.72 -3.78
C LEU A 150 -9.14 -16.97 -2.83
N ASN A 151 -10.36 -16.62 -3.26
CA ASN A 151 -11.60 -16.82 -2.51
C ASN A 151 -11.45 -16.38 -1.03
N ARG A 152 -11.00 -15.15 -0.84
CA ARG A 152 -10.83 -14.51 0.48
C ARG A 152 -11.46 -13.12 0.44
N PRO A 153 -12.45 -12.81 1.30
CA PRO A 153 -13.19 -11.55 1.25
C PRO A 153 -12.35 -10.34 1.66
N ASN A 154 -11.22 -10.57 2.32
CA ASN A 154 -10.29 -9.56 2.78
C ASN A 154 -9.10 -9.31 1.83
N VAL A 155 -9.09 -9.94 0.65
CA VAL A 155 -8.12 -9.61 -0.41
C VAL A 155 -8.56 -8.35 -1.18
N MET A 156 -7.59 -7.64 -1.75
CA MET A 156 -7.79 -6.60 -2.76
C MET A 156 -6.91 -6.89 -3.98
N ILE A 157 -7.43 -6.67 -5.18
CA ILE A 157 -6.63 -6.80 -6.40
C ILE A 157 -5.98 -5.46 -6.71
N GLU A 158 -4.66 -5.42 -6.87
CA GLU A 158 -3.96 -4.20 -7.27
C GLU A 158 -4.02 -4.00 -8.78
N ILE A 159 -4.50 -2.82 -9.20
CA ILE A 159 -4.61 -2.42 -10.60
C ILE A 159 -3.92 -1.06 -10.80
N PRO A 160 -2.95 -0.94 -11.72
CA PRO A 160 -2.31 0.33 -12.03
C PRO A 160 -3.28 1.42 -12.52
N ALA A 161 -3.04 2.68 -12.17
CA ALA A 161 -3.81 3.84 -12.61
C ALA A 161 -3.41 4.35 -14.01
N THR A 162 -3.18 3.43 -14.95
CA THR A 162 -3.05 3.75 -16.39
C THR A 162 -4.43 4.09 -16.98
N ALA A 163 -4.49 4.60 -18.20
CA ALA A 163 -5.77 4.89 -18.85
C ALA A 163 -6.66 3.63 -18.93
N GLU A 164 -6.10 2.53 -19.43
CA GLU A 164 -6.78 1.23 -19.51
C GLU A 164 -7.01 0.60 -18.13
N GLY A 165 -6.13 0.86 -17.18
CA GLY A 165 -6.28 0.41 -15.80
C GLY A 165 -7.47 1.07 -15.10
N ILE A 166 -7.74 2.36 -15.35
CA ILE A 166 -8.92 3.07 -14.82
C ILE A 166 -10.22 2.44 -15.34
N GLU A 167 -10.25 2.01 -16.61
CA GLU A 167 -11.39 1.26 -17.17
C GLU A 167 -11.56 -0.07 -16.42
N ALA A 168 -10.47 -0.84 -16.27
CA ALA A 168 -10.49 -2.12 -15.56
C ALA A 168 -10.89 -1.98 -14.07
N ILE A 169 -10.48 -0.90 -13.40
CA ILE A 169 -10.88 -0.59 -12.01
C ILE A 169 -12.40 -0.44 -11.91
N ALA A 170 -13.02 0.29 -12.85
CA ALA A 170 -14.45 0.45 -12.87
C ALA A 170 -15.16 -0.90 -13.07
N ASP A 171 -14.67 -1.74 -13.99
CA ASP A 171 -15.28 -3.03 -14.33
C ASP A 171 -15.09 -4.09 -13.24
N ALA A 172 -13.92 -4.14 -12.61
CA ALA A 172 -13.66 -5.01 -11.47
C ALA A 172 -14.56 -4.63 -10.29
N THR A 173 -14.65 -3.34 -9.97
CA THR A 173 -15.55 -2.84 -8.92
C THR A 173 -17.01 -3.16 -9.24
N ALA A 174 -17.43 -3.01 -10.50
CA ALA A 174 -18.78 -3.36 -10.94
C ALA A 174 -19.12 -4.85 -10.76
N SER A 175 -18.10 -5.71 -10.81
CA SER A 175 -18.19 -7.16 -10.60
C SER A 175 -18.09 -7.56 -9.12
N GLY A 176 -18.07 -6.60 -8.20
CA GLY A 176 -17.99 -6.84 -6.76
C GLY A 176 -16.57 -7.08 -6.22
N ILE A 177 -15.53 -6.86 -7.04
CA ILE A 177 -14.13 -7.06 -6.64
C ILE A 177 -13.64 -5.85 -5.84
N SER A 178 -12.99 -6.10 -4.71
CA SER A 178 -12.30 -5.04 -3.96
C SER A 178 -10.94 -4.73 -4.60
N VAL A 179 -10.66 -3.45 -4.83
CA VAL A 179 -9.52 -2.99 -5.66
C VAL A 179 -8.60 -2.07 -4.88
N ASN A 180 -7.29 -2.32 -4.93
CA ASN A 180 -6.26 -1.38 -4.55
C ASN A 180 -5.72 -0.70 -5.82
N VAL A 181 -6.00 0.57 -6.04
CA VAL A 181 -5.47 1.27 -7.21
C VAL A 181 -4.02 1.63 -6.95
N THR A 182 -3.08 1.25 -7.82
CA THR A 182 -1.64 1.47 -7.64
C THR A 182 -1.02 2.32 -8.75
N LEU A 183 0.26 2.70 -8.61
CA LEU A 183 0.96 3.61 -9.52
C LEU A 183 0.21 4.94 -9.72
N LEU A 184 -0.29 5.52 -8.63
CA LEU A 184 -1.00 6.79 -8.66
C LEU A 184 -0.11 7.92 -8.14
N PHE A 185 0.15 8.90 -9.01
CA PHE A 185 1.04 10.05 -8.72
C PHE A 185 0.36 11.40 -8.94
N SER A 186 -0.67 11.43 -9.79
CA SER A 186 -1.33 12.64 -10.26
C SER A 186 -2.67 12.86 -9.55
N ILE A 187 -2.90 14.10 -9.12
CA ILE A 187 -4.17 14.57 -8.56
C ILE A 187 -5.31 14.44 -9.59
N ASP A 188 -5.04 14.75 -10.86
CA ASP A 188 -6.04 14.67 -11.93
C ASP A 188 -6.42 13.22 -12.24
N ILE A 189 -5.42 12.33 -12.30
CA ILE A 189 -5.67 10.89 -12.43
C ILE A 189 -6.41 10.35 -11.21
N TYR A 190 -6.13 10.86 -10.00
CA TYR A 190 -6.87 10.45 -8.81
C TYR A 190 -8.36 10.80 -8.89
N ARG A 191 -8.71 11.97 -9.43
CA ARG A 191 -10.12 12.32 -9.71
C ARG A 191 -10.78 11.32 -10.66
N LEU A 192 -10.07 10.90 -11.71
CA LEU A 192 -10.58 9.89 -12.64
C LEU A 192 -10.76 8.53 -11.96
N VAL A 193 -9.82 8.13 -11.10
CA VAL A 193 -9.89 6.90 -10.30
C VAL A 193 -11.12 6.90 -9.39
N ILE A 194 -11.39 7.98 -8.65
CA ILE A 194 -12.59 8.07 -7.80
C ILE A 194 -13.86 7.97 -8.66
N ARG A 195 -13.91 8.65 -9.80
CA ARG A 195 -15.07 8.60 -10.71
C ARG A 195 -15.29 7.19 -11.26
N ALA A 196 -14.22 6.48 -11.62
CA ALA A 196 -14.26 5.08 -12.04
C ALA A 196 -14.79 4.18 -10.92
N TYR A 197 -14.31 4.34 -9.69
CA TYR A 197 -14.80 3.62 -8.51
C TYR A 197 -16.30 3.87 -8.26
N LEU A 198 -16.75 5.13 -8.24
CA LEU A 198 -18.17 5.49 -8.07
C LEU A 198 -19.04 4.98 -9.23
N SER A 199 -18.49 4.89 -10.45
CA SER A 199 -19.16 4.28 -11.60
C SER A 199 -19.29 2.76 -11.43
N GLY A 200 -18.22 2.10 -11.00
CA GLY A 200 -18.20 0.68 -10.66
C GLY A 200 -19.22 0.34 -9.58
N LEU A 201 -19.24 1.07 -8.47
CA LEU A 201 -20.22 0.87 -7.39
C LEU A 201 -21.68 1.02 -7.87
N ALA A 202 -21.97 2.02 -8.70
CA ALA A 202 -23.32 2.20 -9.24
C ALA A 202 -23.74 1.01 -10.11
N ARG A 203 -22.83 0.48 -10.95
CA ARG A 203 -23.08 -0.72 -11.74
C ARG A 203 -23.20 -1.98 -10.88
N ALA A 204 -22.36 -2.13 -9.86
CA ALA A 204 -22.42 -3.24 -8.90
C ALA A 204 -23.79 -3.28 -8.20
N GLN A 205 -24.29 -2.12 -7.79
CA GLN A 205 -25.62 -1.99 -7.20
C GLN A 205 -26.74 -2.45 -8.15
N LEU A 206 -26.68 -2.01 -9.41
CA LEU A 206 -27.66 -2.41 -10.43
C LEU A 206 -27.60 -3.91 -10.74
N ALA A 207 -26.42 -4.52 -10.64
CA ALA A 207 -26.21 -5.95 -10.77
C ALA A 207 -26.55 -6.75 -9.49
N GLY A 208 -26.98 -6.09 -8.42
CA GLY A 208 -27.43 -6.74 -7.17
C GLY A 208 -26.30 -7.13 -6.21
N HIS A 209 -25.09 -6.62 -6.41
CA HIS A 209 -24.00 -6.82 -5.45
C HIS A 209 -24.24 -6.03 -4.15
N ASP A 210 -23.86 -6.62 -3.02
CA ASP A 210 -23.84 -5.94 -1.72
C ASP A 210 -22.66 -4.96 -1.65
N LEU A 211 -22.97 -3.67 -1.74
CA LEU A 211 -21.98 -2.59 -1.72
C LEU A 211 -21.18 -2.53 -0.41
N THR A 212 -21.70 -3.07 0.69
CA THR A 212 -21.00 -3.07 1.98
C THR A 212 -19.75 -3.95 1.97
N THR A 213 -19.66 -4.87 1.01
CA THR A 213 -18.55 -5.80 0.84
C THR A 213 -17.45 -5.25 -0.09
N ILE A 214 -17.78 -4.29 -0.95
CA ILE A 214 -16.87 -3.73 -1.96
C ILE A 214 -16.03 -2.61 -1.35
N HIS A 215 -14.73 -2.85 -1.19
CA HIS A 215 -13.81 -1.89 -0.62
C HIS A 215 -12.75 -1.47 -1.63
N SER A 216 -12.22 -0.27 -1.47
CA SER A 216 -11.12 0.18 -2.30
C SER A 216 -10.18 1.10 -1.54
N VAL A 217 -8.92 1.07 -1.93
CA VAL A 217 -7.90 2.05 -1.53
C VAL A 217 -7.22 2.59 -2.79
N ALA A 218 -6.70 3.82 -2.72
CA ALA A 218 -5.92 4.44 -3.78
C ALA A 218 -4.49 4.68 -3.30
N SER A 219 -3.58 3.80 -3.71
CA SER A 219 -2.15 3.83 -3.40
C SER A 219 -1.44 4.99 -4.11
N PHE A 220 -1.42 6.14 -3.44
CA PHE A 220 -0.86 7.39 -3.91
C PHE A 220 0.60 7.53 -3.43
N SER A 221 1.54 7.63 -4.37
CA SER A 221 2.98 7.65 -4.05
C SER A 221 3.49 9.04 -3.72
N VAL A 222 4.28 9.17 -2.65
CA VAL A 222 4.73 10.46 -2.11
C VAL A 222 6.20 10.72 -2.42
N SER A 223 7.14 9.98 -1.84
CA SER A 223 8.57 10.32 -1.94
C SER A 223 9.17 10.21 -3.35
N LEU A 224 8.54 9.44 -4.24
CA LEU A 224 8.95 9.35 -5.64
C LEU A 224 8.70 10.66 -6.41
N VAL A 225 7.71 11.45 -6.00
CA VAL A 225 7.43 12.76 -6.59
C VAL A 225 8.54 13.74 -6.21
N ASP A 226 8.91 13.81 -4.93
CA ASP A 226 10.04 14.63 -4.49
C ASP A 226 11.34 14.20 -5.17
N THR A 227 11.63 12.90 -5.22
CA THR A 227 12.87 12.40 -5.85
C THR A 227 13.02 12.86 -7.31
N GLU A 228 11.95 12.78 -8.11
CA GLU A 228 11.97 13.21 -9.50
C GLU A 228 12.04 14.74 -9.64
N ILE A 229 11.31 15.48 -8.81
CA ILE A 229 11.26 16.94 -8.87
C ILE A 229 12.57 17.55 -8.36
N ASP A 230 13.12 17.04 -7.27
CA ASP A 230 14.41 17.48 -6.71
C ASP A 230 15.54 17.28 -7.72
N GLY A 231 15.51 16.18 -8.47
CA GLY A 231 16.41 15.94 -9.59
C GLY A 231 16.31 17.05 -10.65
N ARG A 232 15.09 17.41 -11.06
CA ARG A 232 14.87 18.51 -12.04
C ARG A 232 15.24 19.88 -11.48
N LEU A 233 14.94 20.15 -10.21
CA LEU A 233 15.31 21.39 -9.52
C LEU A 233 16.84 21.55 -9.47
N GLY A 234 17.59 20.45 -9.36
CA GLY A 234 19.06 20.43 -9.45
C GLY A 234 19.62 20.95 -10.77
N ASP A 235 18.85 20.87 -11.85
CA ASP A 235 19.22 21.33 -13.19
C ASP A 235 18.68 22.73 -13.53
N THR A 236 18.04 23.42 -12.57
CA THR A 236 17.43 24.74 -12.78
C THR A 236 18.16 25.85 -12.03
N ASP A 237 18.17 27.06 -12.60
CA ASP A 237 18.62 28.30 -11.94
C ASP A 237 17.46 29.06 -11.25
N ALA A 238 16.33 28.40 -10.99
CA ALA A 238 15.18 29.05 -10.38
C ALA A 238 15.53 29.52 -8.95
N PRO A 239 15.20 30.77 -8.57
CA PRO A 239 15.61 31.34 -7.27
C PRO A 239 15.07 30.55 -6.07
N ASP A 240 13.90 29.94 -6.24
CA ASP A 240 13.20 29.18 -5.21
C ASP A 240 13.55 27.69 -5.20
N ALA A 241 14.47 27.24 -6.06
CA ALA A 241 14.70 25.81 -6.28
C ALA A 241 15.16 25.08 -5.00
N ALA A 242 15.93 25.74 -4.15
CA ALA A 242 16.39 25.16 -2.89
C ALA A 242 15.26 24.97 -1.87
N GLU A 243 14.30 25.90 -1.84
CA GLU A 243 13.17 25.86 -0.90
C GLU A 243 12.08 24.87 -1.33
N LEU A 244 11.99 24.56 -2.62
CA LEU A 244 11.06 23.57 -3.16
C LEU A 244 11.48 22.13 -2.89
N ARG A 245 12.77 21.88 -2.61
CA ARG A 245 13.28 20.51 -2.47
C ARG A 245 12.63 19.76 -1.32
N GLY A 246 12.14 18.55 -1.60
CA GLY A 246 11.48 17.69 -0.61
C GLY A 246 10.14 18.19 -0.09
N THR A 247 9.52 19.20 -0.74
CA THR A 247 8.23 19.78 -0.32
C THR A 247 7.07 19.38 -1.23
N VAL A 248 7.34 18.97 -2.47
CA VAL A 248 6.30 18.83 -3.49
C VAL A 248 5.53 17.53 -3.34
N GLY A 249 6.16 16.45 -2.89
CA GLY A 249 5.50 15.18 -2.61
C GLY A 249 4.43 15.32 -1.52
N THR A 250 4.76 16.00 -0.41
CA THR A 250 3.79 16.25 0.67
C THR A 250 2.72 17.25 0.25
N ALA A 251 3.06 18.31 -0.49
CA ALA A 251 2.07 19.21 -1.10
C ALA A 251 1.11 18.45 -2.05
N ASN A 252 1.62 17.54 -2.86
CA ASN A 252 0.83 16.70 -3.77
C ASN A 252 -0.15 15.80 -2.99
N ALA A 253 0.32 15.19 -1.90
CA ALA A 253 -0.52 14.37 -1.02
C ALA A 253 -1.60 15.21 -0.30
N ARG A 254 -1.27 16.42 0.17
CA ARG A 254 -2.24 17.36 0.77
C ARG A 254 -3.37 17.66 -0.21
N LEU A 255 -3.05 18.03 -1.44
CA LEU A 255 -4.06 18.32 -2.46
C LEU A 255 -4.83 17.06 -2.90
N ALA A 256 -4.21 15.88 -2.93
CA ALA A 256 -4.92 14.62 -3.15
C ALA A 256 -5.93 14.33 -2.01
N TYR A 257 -5.58 14.62 -0.75
CA TYR A 257 -6.53 14.48 0.37
C TYR A 257 -7.71 15.46 0.26
N ARG A 258 -7.46 16.68 -0.24
CA ARG A 258 -8.54 17.64 -0.56
C ARG A 258 -9.49 17.08 -1.62
N VAL A 259 -8.96 16.48 -2.69
CA VAL A 259 -9.74 15.80 -3.73
C VAL A 259 -10.62 14.70 -3.15
N PHE A 260 -10.05 13.86 -2.28
CA PHE A 260 -10.77 12.81 -1.58
C PHE A 260 -11.98 13.38 -0.82
N GLN A 261 -11.77 14.44 -0.02
CA GLN A 261 -12.86 15.07 0.73
C GLN A 261 -13.94 15.66 -0.18
N GLU A 262 -13.56 16.37 -1.24
CA GLU A 262 -14.47 17.00 -2.20
C GLU A 262 -15.32 15.96 -2.95
N GLU A 263 -14.69 14.95 -3.56
CA GLU A 263 -15.36 13.97 -4.42
C GLU A 263 -16.29 13.05 -3.61
N PHE A 264 -15.89 12.62 -2.40
CA PHE A 264 -16.74 11.79 -1.53
C PHE A 264 -17.83 12.58 -0.81
N SER A 265 -17.76 13.92 -0.77
CA SER A 265 -18.86 14.78 -0.32
C SER A 265 -19.88 15.09 -1.42
N SER A 266 -19.60 14.70 -2.68
CA SER A 266 -20.50 14.96 -3.81
C SER A 266 -21.85 14.24 -3.66
N PRO A 267 -22.95 14.77 -4.24
CA PRO A 267 -24.26 14.11 -4.21
C PRO A 267 -24.24 12.68 -4.78
N ARG A 268 -23.41 12.43 -5.80
CA ARG A 268 -23.25 11.10 -6.40
C ARG A 268 -22.66 10.11 -5.39
N ALA A 269 -21.58 10.49 -4.71
CA ALA A 269 -20.95 9.65 -3.70
C ALA A 269 -21.90 9.42 -2.51
N GLN A 270 -22.48 10.48 -1.94
CA GLN A 270 -23.40 10.40 -0.81
C GLN A 270 -24.61 9.49 -1.08
N SER A 271 -25.15 9.51 -2.31
CA SER A 271 -26.21 8.60 -2.74
C SER A 271 -25.78 7.12 -2.63
N LEU A 272 -24.55 6.77 -3.02
CA LEU A 272 -24.05 5.39 -2.90
C LEU A 272 -23.70 5.02 -1.45
N LEU A 273 -23.09 5.94 -0.70
CA LEU A 273 -22.70 5.73 0.70
C LEU A 273 -23.93 5.47 1.59
N THR A 274 -25.03 6.18 1.39
CA THR A 274 -26.31 5.94 2.09
C THR A 274 -26.91 4.56 1.78
N ARG A 275 -26.48 3.90 0.70
CA ARG A 275 -26.84 2.52 0.33
C ARG A 275 -25.80 1.48 0.76
N GLY A 276 -24.87 1.86 1.64
CA GLY A 276 -23.90 0.95 2.24
C GLY A 276 -22.55 0.88 1.51
N ALA A 277 -22.35 1.63 0.42
CA ALA A 277 -21.02 1.73 -0.18
C ALA A 277 -19.99 2.32 0.80
N ARG A 278 -18.72 2.01 0.58
CA ARG A 278 -17.60 2.57 1.35
C ARG A 278 -16.91 3.67 0.55
N VAL A 279 -16.21 4.57 1.23
CA VAL A 279 -15.30 5.51 0.56
C VAL A 279 -14.04 4.76 0.11
N GLN A 280 -13.46 5.15 -1.03
CA GLN A 280 -12.12 4.69 -1.41
C GLN A 280 -11.10 5.52 -0.62
N ARG A 281 -10.47 4.91 0.38
CA ARG A 281 -9.48 5.61 1.21
C ARG A 281 -8.20 5.87 0.43
N LEU A 282 -7.54 6.99 0.70
CA LEU A 282 -6.17 7.20 0.27
C LEU A 282 -5.24 6.26 1.04
N LEU A 283 -4.33 5.62 0.31
CA LEU A 283 -3.24 4.83 0.87
C LEU A 283 -1.93 5.48 0.43
N TRP A 284 -1.19 6.03 1.39
CA TRP A 284 0.10 6.64 1.11
C TRP A 284 1.16 5.55 0.93
N THR A 285 1.82 5.56 -0.23
CA THR A 285 2.92 4.64 -0.59
C THR A 285 4.21 5.40 -0.83
N SER A 286 5.33 4.66 -0.88
CA SER A 286 6.66 5.26 -1.01
C SER A 286 6.88 6.34 0.06
N THR A 287 6.68 5.95 1.31
CA THR A 287 6.81 6.80 2.50
C THR A 287 8.17 6.67 3.18
N GLY A 288 9.06 5.83 2.62
CA GLY A 288 10.46 5.75 3.01
C GLY A 288 11.26 6.93 2.48
N VAL A 289 12.06 7.54 3.34
CA VAL A 289 12.98 8.61 3.01
C VAL A 289 14.22 8.05 2.31
N GLN A 290 14.66 8.71 1.23
CA GLN A 290 15.83 8.30 0.45
C GLN A 290 17.09 9.11 0.81
N SER A 291 16.92 10.32 1.35
CA SER A 291 18.02 11.22 1.72
C SER A 291 18.37 11.09 3.20
N PRO A 292 19.65 10.94 3.58
CA PRO A 292 20.05 10.91 4.99
C PRO A 292 19.85 12.24 5.72
N ASP A 293 19.69 13.35 4.98
CA ASP A 293 19.50 14.69 5.54
C ASP A 293 18.05 14.97 5.95
N VAL A 294 17.13 14.07 5.63
CA VAL A 294 15.71 14.16 5.97
C VAL A 294 15.41 13.11 7.06
N PRO A 295 14.69 13.46 8.14
CA PRO A 295 14.33 12.49 9.17
C PRO A 295 13.62 11.28 8.57
N ASP A 296 14.03 10.06 8.90
CA ASP A 296 13.49 8.80 8.35
C ASP A 296 11.99 8.56 8.63
N THR A 297 11.40 9.36 9.52
CA THR A 297 9.97 9.40 9.85
C THR A 297 9.18 10.53 9.17
N PHE A 298 9.86 11.39 8.38
CA PHE A 298 9.30 12.62 7.81
C PHE A 298 7.97 12.41 7.07
N TYR A 299 7.97 11.59 6.02
CA TYR A 299 6.75 11.40 5.22
C TYR A 299 5.61 10.82 6.05
N VAL A 300 5.88 9.87 6.96
CA VAL A 300 4.80 9.31 7.81
C VAL A 300 4.19 10.41 8.69
N GLY A 301 5.01 11.28 9.28
CA GLY A 301 4.54 12.41 10.10
C GLY A 301 3.73 13.44 9.31
N GLU A 302 4.14 13.73 8.06
CA GLU A 302 3.51 14.72 7.19
C GLU A 302 2.23 14.22 6.49
N LEU A 303 1.90 12.93 6.62
CA LEU A 303 0.78 12.30 5.90
C LEU A 303 -0.38 11.86 6.81
N ILE A 304 -0.34 12.28 8.08
CA ILE A 304 -1.33 11.90 9.10
C ILE A 304 -2.63 12.68 8.88
N ALA A 305 -3.71 11.98 8.58
CA ALA A 305 -5.06 12.53 8.56
C ALA A 305 -6.12 11.43 8.84
N PRO A 306 -7.31 11.79 9.32
CA PRO A 306 -8.37 10.82 9.54
C PRO A 306 -8.78 10.09 8.25
N GLY A 307 -8.90 8.76 8.33
CA GLY A 307 -9.45 7.92 7.28
C GLY A 307 -8.47 7.53 6.17
N VAL A 308 -7.18 7.84 6.32
CA VAL A 308 -6.13 7.42 5.39
C VAL A 308 -5.46 6.12 5.86
N VAL A 309 -4.76 5.48 4.93
CA VAL A 309 -3.89 4.34 5.19
C VAL A 309 -2.45 4.78 4.90
N ILE A 310 -1.48 4.34 5.69
CA ILE A 310 -0.05 4.49 5.36
C ILE A 310 0.55 3.10 5.24
N SER A 311 1.05 2.76 4.05
CA SER A 311 1.85 1.55 3.85
C SER A 311 3.33 1.87 4.06
N MET A 312 3.97 1.15 4.98
CA MET A 312 5.35 1.37 5.38
C MET A 312 6.18 0.12 5.14
N GLN A 313 7.40 0.31 4.63
CA GLN A 313 8.42 -0.73 4.65
C GLN A 313 8.77 -1.08 6.10
N PRO A 314 9.25 -2.31 6.39
CA PRO A 314 9.61 -2.72 7.75
C PRO A 314 10.54 -1.74 8.47
N THR A 315 11.52 -1.16 7.76
CA THR A 315 12.46 -0.18 8.31
C THR A 315 11.77 1.12 8.72
N THR A 316 10.91 1.68 7.86
CA THR A 316 10.13 2.89 8.15
C THR A 316 9.13 2.64 9.29
N LEU A 317 8.52 1.46 9.34
CA LEU A 317 7.60 1.08 10.42
C LEU A 317 8.32 1.05 11.78
N GLU A 318 9.50 0.44 11.84
CA GLU A 318 10.29 0.38 13.08
C GLU A 318 10.84 1.75 13.48
N ALA A 319 11.36 2.55 12.54
CA ALA A 319 11.80 3.92 12.80
C ALA A 319 10.67 4.78 13.36
N PHE A 320 9.49 4.72 12.73
CA PHE A 320 8.33 5.44 13.22
C PHE A 320 7.94 4.94 14.61
N ALA A 321 7.88 3.63 14.84
CA ALA A 321 7.54 3.03 16.13
C ALA A 321 8.46 3.45 17.29
N ASP A 322 9.73 3.71 17.00
CA ASP A 322 10.74 4.14 17.96
C ASP A 322 10.64 5.63 18.30
N HIS A 323 10.61 6.51 17.29
CA HIS A 323 10.76 7.96 17.50
C HIS A 323 9.89 8.85 16.59
N GLY A 324 8.84 8.29 15.97
CA GLY A 324 7.88 9.04 15.16
C GLY A 324 7.07 10.07 15.95
N VAL A 325 6.71 11.17 15.30
CA VAL A 325 5.90 12.25 15.88
C VAL A 325 4.53 12.25 15.22
N VAL A 326 3.47 12.28 16.02
CA VAL A 326 2.08 12.29 15.55
C VAL A 326 1.47 13.68 15.76
N SER A 327 1.17 14.37 14.66
CA SER A 327 0.32 15.56 14.65
C SER A 327 -1.14 15.14 14.42
N ARG A 328 -2.13 15.92 14.90
CA ARG A 328 -3.54 15.53 14.79
C ARG A 328 -4.10 15.64 13.36
N ASN A 329 -3.43 16.37 12.46
CA ASN A 329 -3.82 16.51 11.05
C ASN A 329 -2.73 17.24 10.24
N ALA A 330 -1.83 16.51 9.59
CA ALA A 330 -0.76 17.08 8.78
C ALA A 330 -1.20 17.47 7.35
N LEU A 331 -2.44 17.13 6.96
CA LEU A 331 -2.90 17.32 5.58
C LEU A 331 -3.78 18.54 5.40
N SER A 332 -4.97 18.58 6.02
CA SER A 332 -5.95 19.63 5.69
C SER A 332 -5.60 21.00 6.24
N ASP A 333 -4.70 21.07 7.21
CA ASP A 333 -4.26 22.33 7.82
C ASP A 333 -3.29 23.10 6.90
N HIS A 334 -2.84 22.48 5.80
CA HIS A 334 -1.78 22.99 4.92
C HIS A 334 -2.18 23.05 3.44
N TYR A 335 -3.47 23.18 3.11
CA TYR A 335 -3.91 23.25 1.72
C TYR A 335 -3.42 24.50 0.99
N ASP A 336 -3.43 25.66 1.63
CA ASP A 336 -3.00 26.91 1.00
C ASP A 336 -1.49 26.89 0.70
N GLU A 337 -0.69 26.37 1.64
CA GLU A 337 0.75 26.14 1.44
C GLU A 337 1.00 25.18 0.27
N ALA A 338 0.22 24.10 0.17
CA ALA A 338 0.36 23.14 -0.92
C ALA A 338 0.02 23.77 -2.28
N VAL A 339 -0.97 24.67 -2.36
CA VAL A 339 -1.26 25.41 -3.59
C VAL A 339 -0.08 26.32 -3.96
N ASP A 340 0.47 27.07 -3.01
CA ASP A 340 1.64 27.93 -3.21
C ASP A 340 2.86 27.12 -3.71
N THR A 341 3.12 25.94 -3.14
CA THR A 341 4.19 25.04 -3.62
C THR A 341 4.04 24.71 -5.10
N PHE A 342 2.82 24.45 -5.58
CA PHE A 342 2.59 24.14 -7.00
C PHE A 342 2.69 25.38 -7.91
N GLU A 343 2.30 26.56 -7.43
CA GLU A 343 2.50 27.82 -8.15
C GLU A 343 4.00 28.12 -8.32
N ARG A 344 4.79 27.92 -7.26
CA ARG A 344 6.24 28.08 -7.27
C ARG A 344 6.93 27.02 -8.14
N LEU A 345 6.47 25.77 -8.11
CA LEU A 345 6.94 24.71 -9.01
C LEU A 345 6.72 25.09 -10.49
N HIS A 346 5.55 25.65 -10.80
CA HIS A 346 5.25 26.14 -12.15
C HIS A 346 6.15 27.32 -12.53
N ALA A 347 6.37 28.28 -11.62
CA ALA A 347 7.28 29.40 -11.83
C ALA A 347 8.74 28.97 -12.03
N ALA A 348 9.16 27.86 -11.42
CA ALA A 348 10.46 27.22 -11.64
C ALA A 348 10.56 26.50 -13.01
N GLY A 349 9.48 26.48 -13.81
CA GLY A 349 9.45 25.87 -15.14
C GLY A 349 9.32 24.35 -15.14
N ILE A 350 9.00 23.74 -13.99
CA ILE A 350 8.84 22.29 -13.88
C ILE A 350 7.38 21.92 -14.15
N SER A 351 7.17 21.11 -15.19
CA SER A 351 5.84 20.59 -15.53
C SER A 351 5.49 19.39 -14.66
N TYR A 352 4.50 19.57 -13.78
CA TYR A 352 3.91 18.52 -12.93
C TYR A 352 3.39 17.33 -13.75
N GLU A 353 2.65 17.60 -14.83
CA GLU A 353 2.12 16.56 -15.73
C GLU A 353 3.25 15.66 -16.28
N LYS A 354 4.32 16.27 -16.82
CA LYS A 354 5.50 15.52 -17.31
C LYS A 354 6.24 14.75 -16.22
N VAL A 355 6.14 15.18 -14.96
CA VAL A 355 6.68 14.43 -13.81
C VAL A 355 5.84 13.19 -13.57
N THR A 356 4.53 13.37 -13.40
CA THR A 356 3.62 12.26 -13.05
C THR A 356 3.50 11.24 -14.17
N ASP A 357 3.51 11.65 -15.44
CA ASP A 357 3.49 10.74 -16.59
C ASP A 357 4.76 9.88 -16.66
N LYS A 358 5.92 10.50 -16.41
CA LYS A 358 7.20 9.78 -16.34
C LYS A 358 7.16 8.75 -15.20
N LEU A 359 6.72 9.16 -14.01
CA LEU A 359 6.63 8.28 -12.84
C LEU A 359 5.71 7.08 -13.07
N LEU A 360 4.55 7.28 -13.72
CA LEU A 360 3.65 6.20 -14.11
C LEU A 360 4.32 5.25 -15.09
N SER A 361 4.87 5.76 -16.20
CA SER A 361 5.55 4.95 -17.22
C SER A 361 6.73 4.16 -16.64
N GLU A 362 7.56 4.80 -15.81
CA GLU A 362 8.69 4.12 -15.15
C GLU A 362 8.22 3.13 -14.09
N GLY A 363 7.15 3.42 -13.37
CA GLY A 363 6.53 2.50 -12.41
C GLY A 363 6.07 1.20 -13.08
N VAL A 364 5.41 1.30 -14.23
CA VAL A 364 5.02 0.13 -15.04
C VAL A 364 6.26 -0.65 -15.48
N LYS A 365 7.26 0.01 -16.06
CA LYS A 365 8.51 -0.63 -16.52
C LYS A 365 9.26 -1.34 -15.38
N ARG A 366 9.34 -0.73 -14.19
CA ARG A 366 9.95 -1.36 -13.00
C ARG A 366 9.17 -2.60 -12.56
N SER A 367 7.86 -2.55 -12.62
CA SER A 367 6.98 -3.68 -12.28
C SER A 367 7.16 -4.83 -13.27
N GLU A 368 7.19 -4.55 -14.58
CA GLU A 368 7.49 -5.53 -15.63
C GLU A 368 8.90 -6.13 -15.51
N ALA A 369 9.91 -5.33 -15.13
CA ALA A 369 11.25 -5.82 -14.87
C ALA A 369 11.29 -6.77 -13.67
N SER A 370 10.58 -6.43 -12.59
CA SER A 370 10.44 -7.29 -11.40
C SER A 370 9.71 -8.60 -11.74
N TRP A 371 8.67 -8.53 -12.57
CA TRP A 371 7.95 -9.69 -13.06
C TRP A 371 8.82 -10.61 -13.91
N ARG A 372 9.60 -10.07 -14.85
CA ARG A 372 10.58 -10.85 -15.63
C ARG A 372 11.63 -11.51 -14.75
N ARG A 373 12.13 -10.79 -13.73
CA ARG A 373 13.06 -11.38 -12.76
C ARG A 373 12.43 -12.55 -12.01
N LEU A 374 11.18 -12.41 -11.55
CA LEU A 374 10.45 -13.48 -10.89
C LEU A 374 10.28 -14.71 -11.80
N ASN A 375 9.87 -14.49 -13.06
CA ASN A 375 9.75 -15.55 -14.06
C ASN A 375 11.07 -16.30 -14.25
N ASN A 376 12.19 -15.60 -14.36
CA ASN A 376 13.51 -16.22 -14.50
C ASN A 376 13.89 -17.04 -13.26
N VAL A 377 13.67 -16.50 -12.06
CA VAL A 377 13.98 -17.18 -10.79
C VAL A 377 13.15 -18.46 -10.63
N VAL A 378 11.85 -18.41 -10.91
CA VAL A 378 10.96 -19.58 -10.82
C VAL A 378 11.27 -20.59 -11.92
N SER A 379 11.53 -20.14 -13.14
CA SER A 379 11.94 -21.01 -14.24
C SER A 379 13.23 -21.77 -13.93
N GLU A 380 14.19 -21.13 -13.29
CA GLU A 380 15.41 -21.79 -12.85
C GLU A 380 15.12 -22.79 -11.72
N ALA A 381 14.29 -22.41 -10.75
CA ALA A 381 13.94 -23.30 -9.65
C ALA A 381 13.16 -24.55 -10.10
N LEU A 382 12.31 -24.45 -11.11
CA LEU A 382 11.57 -25.60 -11.68
C LEU A 382 12.45 -26.52 -12.55
N ARG A 383 13.60 -26.04 -13.05
CA ARG A 383 14.51 -26.87 -13.88
C ARG A 383 15.50 -27.68 -13.04
N GLN A 384 15.78 -27.25 -11.82
CA GLN A 384 16.70 -27.93 -10.93
C GLN A 384 16.00 -29.13 -10.27
N SER A 385 16.01 -30.27 -10.97
CA SER A 385 15.64 -31.57 -10.42
C SER A 385 16.69 -32.09 -9.42
N PRO A 386 16.34 -33.03 -8.51
CA PRO A 386 17.15 -33.41 -7.35
C PRO A 386 18.46 -34.16 -7.64
N GLU A 387 18.85 -34.40 -8.88
CA GLU A 387 20.03 -35.23 -9.19
C GLU A 387 21.37 -34.51 -9.05
N ASP A 388 21.38 -33.18 -8.85
CA ASP A 388 22.59 -32.35 -8.76
C ASP A 388 22.88 -31.80 -7.34
N SER A 389 22.49 -32.50 -6.26
CA SER A 389 22.83 -32.12 -4.87
C SER A 389 23.33 -33.26 -4.01
#